data_AF-A0A951IEL0-F1
#
_entry.id   AF-A0A951IEL0-F1
#
_cell.length_a   1.000
_cell.length_b   1.000
_cell.length_c   1.000
_cell.angle_alpha   90.00
_cell.angle_beta   90.00
_cell.angle_gamma   90.00
#
_symmetry.space_group_name_H-M   'P 1'
#
loop_
_entity.id
_entity.type
_entity.pdbx_description
1 polymer ?
#
loop_
_entity_poly.entity_id
_entity_poly.type
_entity_poly.pdbx_seq_one_letter_code
_entity_poly.pdbx_strand_id
1 'polypeptide(L)'
;MTTPTETFSGMVAAVQEIVSAAFAETREPELARFRERLERLLRSQTAVVPLAHPRRLPVCEYFVEALQAATGEAGEIAASLRLLEPLLSFVQNPNYRRAPPSPSFLVNYGYAVLAGPGDGAPALVHNPDLAFGVLLLGPRTEYPAHRHPAAELYIPLCRAEWAKASGPLAEPEFVSREPGCVIHHPPNVVHATRTRETPLAALYLWAGDLGTYARLAD
;
A
#
# COMPACT_ATOMS: atom_id res chain seq x y z
N MET A 1 -13.91 11.79 -20.88
CA MET A 1 -13.56 10.61 -20.06
C MET A 1 -12.08 10.73 -19.75
N THR A 2 -11.70 10.67 -18.47
CA THR A 2 -10.30 10.68 -18.04
C THR A 2 -9.63 9.37 -18.47
N THR A 3 -8.43 9.46 -19.03
CA THR A 3 -7.61 8.30 -19.42
C THR A 3 -7.00 7.63 -18.19
N PRO A 4 -6.60 6.35 -18.26
CA PRO A 4 -5.89 5.70 -17.15
C PRO A 4 -4.63 6.45 -16.69
N THR A 5 -3.89 7.06 -17.61
CA THR A 5 -2.70 7.87 -17.30
C THR A 5 -3.05 9.14 -16.52
N GLU A 6 -4.13 9.84 -16.91
CA GLU A 6 -4.60 11.02 -16.18
C GLU A 6 -5.15 10.64 -14.80
N THR A 7 -5.90 9.53 -14.70
CA THR A 7 -6.39 8.99 -13.42
C THR A 7 -5.23 8.64 -12.50
N PHE A 8 -4.21 7.94 -12.99
CA PHE A 8 -3.02 7.61 -12.22
C PHE A 8 -2.27 8.88 -11.76
N SER A 9 -2.07 9.84 -12.66
CA SER A 9 -1.42 11.11 -12.32
C SER A 9 -2.19 11.89 -11.24
N GLY A 10 -3.52 11.98 -11.36
CA GLY A 10 -4.37 12.62 -10.35
C GLY A 10 -4.28 11.94 -8.99
N MET A 11 -4.26 10.61 -8.96
CA MET A 11 -4.06 9.84 -7.72
C MET A 11 -2.70 10.11 -7.08
N VAL A 12 -1.61 10.13 -7.87
CA VAL A 12 -0.27 10.42 -7.34
C VAL A 12 -0.21 11.85 -6.78
N ALA A 13 -0.91 12.82 -7.39
CA ALA A 13 -1.01 14.18 -6.86
C ALA A 13 -1.73 14.21 -5.51
N ALA A 14 -2.87 13.54 -5.37
CA ALA A 14 -3.58 13.42 -4.09
C ALA A 14 -2.72 12.74 -3.00
N VAL A 15 -1.96 11.70 -3.37
CA VAL A 15 -0.98 11.07 -2.46
C VAL A 15 0.12 12.06 -2.05
N GLN A 16 0.64 12.86 -2.98
CA GLN A 16 1.64 13.88 -2.68
C GLN A 16 1.11 14.93 -1.72
N GLU A 17 -0.14 15.38 -1.87
CA GLU A 17 -0.76 16.34 -0.95
C GLU A 17 -0.88 15.75 0.47
N ILE A 18 -1.41 14.53 0.61
CA ILE A 18 -1.50 13.83 1.92
C ILE A 18 -0.12 13.71 2.57
N VAL A 19 0.88 13.23 1.80
CA VAL A 19 2.25 13.07 2.30
C VAL A 19 2.85 14.42 2.67
N SER A 20 2.64 15.48 1.87
CA SER A 20 3.20 16.80 2.18
C SER A 20 2.56 17.42 3.42
N ALA A 21 1.23 17.28 3.58
CA ALA A 21 0.48 17.80 4.72
C ALA A 21 0.82 17.08 6.03
N ALA A 22 0.91 15.75 6.01
CA ALA A 22 1.29 14.96 7.19
C ALA A 22 2.66 15.35 7.76
N PHE A 23 3.49 16.01 6.95
CA PHE A 23 4.89 16.22 7.22
C PHE A 23 5.33 17.69 7.19
N ALA A 24 4.39 18.64 7.21
CA ALA A 24 4.69 20.07 7.32
C ALA A 24 5.52 20.43 8.58
N GLU A 25 5.54 19.56 9.60
CA GLU A 25 6.19 19.79 10.90
C GLU A 25 7.35 18.81 11.23
N THR A 26 7.64 17.81 10.38
CA THR A 26 8.69 16.80 10.66
C THR A 26 10.01 17.07 9.94
N ARG A 27 11.13 16.68 10.58
CA ARG A 27 12.49 16.72 10.02
C ARG A 27 13.05 15.34 9.69
N GLU A 28 12.22 14.32 9.53
CA GLU A 28 12.67 12.97 9.17
C GLU A 28 13.16 12.91 7.71
N PRO A 29 14.46 12.62 7.46
CA PRO A 29 15.02 12.64 6.10
C PRO A 29 14.41 11.61 5.15
N GLU A 30 13.97 10.46 5.65
CA GLU A 30 13.31 9.42 4.85
C GLU A 30 11.96 9.87 4.29
N LEU A 31 11.24 10.73 5.01
CA LEU A 31 9.95 11.24 4.56
C LEU A 31 10.10 12.26 3.41
N ALA A 32 11.14 13.10 3.48
CA ALA A 32 11.48 14.00 2.37
C ALA A 32 11.81 13.21 1.09
N ARG A 33 12.49 12.07 1.23
CA ARG A 33 12.83 11.16 0.12
C ARG A 33 11.61 10.53 -0.56
N PHE A 34 10.53 10.28 0.18
CA PHE A 34 9.25 9.83 -0.42
C PHE A 34 8.59 10.94 -1.22
N ARG A 35 8.56 12.18 -0.70
CA ARG A 35 8.02 13.34 -1.41
C ARG A 35 8.75 13.58 -2.73
N GLU A 36 10.08 13.57 -2.72
CA GLU A 36 10.90 13.74 -3.93
C GLU A 36 10.62 12.66 -4.99
N ARG A 37 10.37 11.40 -4.57
CA ARG A 37 10.01 10.29 -5.46
C ARG A 37 8.64 10.49 -6.09
N LEU A 38 7.64 10.90 -5.30
CA LEU A 38 6.29 11.19 -5.79
C LEU A 38 6.29 12.35 -6.78
N GLU A 39 7.01 13.43 -6.46
CA GLU A 39 7.19 14.56 -7.36
C GLU A 39 7.83 14.15 -8.69
N ARG A 40 8.87 13.32 -8.63
CA ARG A 40 9.54 12.82 -9.84
C ARG A 40 8.62 11.92 -10.66
N LEU A 41 7.83 11.07 -10.00
CA LEU A 41 6.84 10.23 -10.64
C LEU A 41 5.80 11.08 -11.39
N LEU A 42 5.26 12.14 -10.77
CA LEU A 42 4.35 13.08 -11.43
C LEU A 42 5.00 13.81 -12.60
N ARG A 43 6.21 14.35 -12.42
CA ARG A 43 6.93 15.07 -13.48
C ARG A 43 7.27 14.18 -14.67
N SER A 44 7.50 12.89 -14.44
CA SER A 44 7.82 11.94 -15.51
C SER A 44 6.68 11.72 -16.50
N GLN A 45 5.42 11.97 -16.07
CA GLN A 45 4.21 11.71 -16.86
C GLN A 45 4.21 10.34 -17.54
N THR A 46 4.76 9.33 -16.86
CA THR A 46 4.92 8.00 -17.43
C THR A 46 3.55 7.40 -17.74
N ALA A 47 3.37 6.93 -18.98
CA ALA A 47 2.10 6.36 -19.40
C ALA A 47 1.76 5.09 -18.61
N VAL A 48 0.48 4.96 -18.24
CA VAL A 48 -0.05 3.68 -17.75
C VAL A 48 -0.07 2.69 -18.91
N VAL A 49 0.61 1.57 -18.72
CA VAL A 49 0.62 0.45 -19.66
C VAL A 49 -0.28 -0.65 -19.10
N PRO A 50 -1.44 -0.92 -19.74
CA PRO A 50 -2.30 -2.01 -19.31
C PRO A 50 -1.57 -3.34 -19.30
N LEU A 51 -1.75 -4.11 -18.22
CA LEU A 51 -1.22 -5.46 -18.14
C LEU A 51 -1.97 -6.36 -19.13
N ALA A 52 -1.26 -7.28 -19.79
CA ALA A 52 -1.87 -8.20 -20.75
C ALA A 52 -2.90 -9.14 -20.10
N HIS A 53 -2.72 -9.46 -18.82
CA HIS A 53 -3.59 -10.37 -18.07
C HIS A 53 -3.81 -9.84 -16.64
N PRO A 54 -4.69 -8.84 -16.43
CA PRO A 54 -5.10 -8.43 -15.11
C PRO A 54 -5.68 -9.61 -14.34
N ARG A 55 -5.43 -9.68 -13.03
CA ARG A 55 -5.83 -10.79 -12.16
C ARG A 55 -6.47 -10.27 -10.91
N ARG A 56 -7.58 -10.91 -10.52
CA ARG A 56 -8.24 -10.70 -9.23
C ARG A 56 -7.97 -11.90 -8.33
N LEU A 57 -7.89 -11.64 -7.02
CA LEU A 57 -7.83 -12.64 -5.96
C LEU A 57 -9.16 -12.64 -5.19
N PRO A 58 -9.46 -13.66 -4.36
CA PRO A 58 -10.71 -13.70 -3.59
C PRO A 58 -10.97 -12.41 -2.79
N VAL A 59 -9.96 -11.89 -2.08
CA VAL A 59 -10.04 -10.64 -1.31
C VAL A 59 -10.52 -9.42 -2.12
N CYS A 60 -10.39 -9.43 -3.45
CA CYS A 60 -10.88 -8.35 -4.30
C CYS A 60 -12.42 -8.20 -4.27
N GLU A 61 -13.17 -9.18 -3.75
CA GLU A 61 -14.61 -9.02 -3.50
C GLU A 61 -14.90 -7.82 -2.57
N TYR A 62 -13.99 -7.52 -1.65
CA TYR A 62 -14.09 -6.43 -0.70
C TYR A 62 -13.60 -5.07 -1.23
N PHE A 63 -13.12 -5.00 -2.48
CA PHE A 63 -12.45 -3.80 -2.99
C PHE A 63 -13.34 -2.55 -2.93
N VAL A 64 -14.61 -2.66 -3.34
CA VAL A 64 -15.54 -1.53 -3.34
C VAL A 64 -15.83 -1.06 -1.92
N GLU A 65 -16.11 -1.99 -1.01
CA GLU A 65 -16.42 -1.74 0.40
C GLU A 65 -15.24 -1.07 1.13
N ALA A 66 -14.04 -1.59 0.92
CA ALA A 66 -12.80 -1.08 1.53
C ALA A 66 -12.46 0.37 1.15
N LEU A 67 -13.12 0.92 0.13
CA LEU A 67 -12.96 2.28 -0.37
C LEU A 67 -14.12 3.22 -0.01
N GLN A 68 -15.17 2.74 0.68
CA GLN A 68 -16.39 3.53 0.93
C GLN A 68 -16.20 4.63 1.98
N ALA A 69 -15.38 4.37 3.00
CA ALA A 69 -15.19 5.29 4.12
C ALA A 69 -14.20 6.44 3.81
N ALA A 70 -13.52 6.39 2.67
CA ALA A 70 -12.54 7.41 2.29
C ALA A 70 -13.23 8.72 1.86
N THR A 71 -12.79 9.83 2.43
CA THR A 71 -13.29 11.19 2.13
C THR A 71 -12.11 12.15 1.89
N GLY A 72 -12.39 13.36 1.38
CA GLY A 72 -11.32 14.33 1.05
C GLY A 72 -10.34 13.76 0.03
N GLU A 73 -9.05 14.04 0.21
CA GLU A 73 -7.96 13.56 -0.63
C GLU A 73 -7.89 12.02 -0.65
N ALA A 74 -8.17 11.35 0.47
CA ALA A 74 -8.28 9.88 0.50
C ALA A 74 -9.46 9.39 -0.35
N GLY A 75 -10.54 10.16 -0.42
CA GLY A 75 -11.68 9.91 -1.30
C GLY A 75 -11.33 10.03 -2.79
N GLU A 76 -10.49 11.00 -3.16
CA GLU A 76 -9.97 11.16 -4.53
C GLU A 76 -9.09 9.98 -4.95
N ILE A 77 -8.24 9.52 -4.04
CA ILE A 77 -7.46 8.29 -4.20
C ILE A 77 -8.38 7.08 -4.40
N ALA A 78 -9.40 6.93 -3.55
CA ALA A 78 -10.36 5.84 -3.65
C ALA A 78 -11.14 5.87 -4.98
N ALA A 79 -11.54 7.05 -5.47
CA ALA A 79 -12.17 7.20 -6.77
C ALA A 79 -11.25 6.77 -7.91
N SER A 80 -9.96 7.16 -7.84
CA SER A 80 -8.96 6.77 -8.84
C SER A 80 -8.69 5.27 -8.83
N LEU A 81 -8.57 4.66 -7.66
CA LEU A 81 -8.41 3.21 -7.50
C LEU A 81 -9.58 2.43 -8.09
N ARG A 82 -10.83 2.90 -7.96
CA ARG A 82 -12.00 2.26 -8.60
C ARG A 82 -11.90 2.23 -10.12
N LEU A 83 -11.35 3.28 -10.71
CA LEU A 83 -11.16 3.37 -12.17
C LEU A 83 -9.96 2.53 -12.66
N LEU A 84 -8.92 2.40 -11.83
CA LEU A 84 -7.71 1.64 -12.17
C LEU A 84 -7.80 0.15 -11.85
N GLU A 85 -8.68 -0.28 -10.93
CA GLU A 85 -8.79 -1.69 -10.50
C GLU A 85 -8.88 -2.71 -11.64
N PRO A 86 -9.66 -2.48 -12.72
CA PRO A 86 -9.76 -3.44 -13.82
C PRO A 86 -8.43 -3.67 -14.56
N LEU A 87 -7.46 -2.77 -14.40
CA LEU A 87 -6.13 -2.86 -15.02
C LEU A 87 -5.11 -3.56 -14.12
N LEU A 88 -5.40 -3.67 -12.82
CA LEU A 88 -4.47 -4.20 -11.83
C LEU A 88 -4.38 -5.73 -11.87
N SER A 89 -3.19 -6.24 -11.55
CA SER A 89 -2.98 -7.66 -11.28
C SER A 89 -2.63 -7.86 -9.82
N PHE A 90 -3.59 -8.36 -9.04
CA PHE A 90 -3.38 -8.70 -7.64
C PHE A 90 -2.52 -9.96 -7.51
N VAL A 91 -1.56 -9.89 -6.61
CA VAL A 91 -0.60 -10.95 -6.29
C VAL A 91 -0.51 -11.14 -4.78
N GLN A 92 0.28 -12.12 -4.35
CA GLN A 92 0.53 -12.43 -2.96
C GLN A 92 2.02 -12.64 -2.76
N ASN A 93 2.51 -12.23 -1.60
CA ASN A 93 3.90 -12.38 -1.22
C ASN A 93 4.31 -13.88 -1.29
N PRO A 94 5.36 -14.24 -2.06
CA PRO A 94 5.84 -15.61 -2.18
C PRO A 94 6.18 -16.29 -0.85
N ASN A 95 6.69 -15.53 0.14
CA ASN A 95 6.99 -16.06 1.46
C ASN A 95 5.73 -16.58 2.16
N TYR A 96 4.61 -15.85 2.05
CA TYR A 96 3.33 -16.23 2.64
C TYR A 96 2.61 -17.31 1.84
N ARG A 97 2.82 -17.37 0.51
CA ARG A 97 2.33 -18.50 -0.29
C ARG A 97 3.01 -19.82 0.12
N ARG A 98 4.30 -19.77 0.43
CA ARG A 98 5.07 -20.93 0.88
C ARG A 98 4.72 -21.36 2.30
N ALA A 99 4.53 -20.39 3.20
CA ALA A 99 4.16 -20.63 4.59
C ALA A 99 3.10 -19.60 5.02
N PRO A 100 1.80 -19.90 4.83
CA PRO A 100 0.73 -18.98 5.19
C PRO A 100 0.71 -18.69 6.69
N PRO A 101 0.52 -17.44 7.13
CA PRO A 101 0.44 -17.10 8.55
C PRO A 101 -0.77 -17.74 9.25
N SER A 102 -1.85 -17.99 8.51
CA SER A 102 -3.01 -18.76 8.96
C SER A 102 -3.68 -19.45 7.77
N PRO A 103 -4.53 -20.47 7.99
CA PRO A 103 -5.23 -21.17 6.89
C PRO A 103 -6.09 -20.26 6.01
N SER A 104 -6.64 -19.17 6.57
CA SER A 104 -7.50 -18.23 5.87
C SER A 104 -6.80 -16.96 5.38
N PHE A 105 -5.49 -16.80 5.65
CA PHE A 105 -4.80 -15.56 5.35
C PHE A 105 -4.81 -15.24 3.85
N LEU A 106 -4.42 -16.21 3.00
CA LEU A 106 -4.31 -15.98 1.56
C LEU A 106 -5.66 -15.75 0.86
N VAL A 107 -6.79 -16.18 1.43
CA VAL A 107 -8.10 -15.82 0.83
C VAL A 107 -8.48 -14.38 1.17
N ASN A 108 -7.96 -13.84 2.27
CA ASN A 108 -8.22 -12.49 2.76
C ASN A 108 -7.04 -11.51 2.55
N TYR A 109 -6.05 -11.85 1.75
CA TYR A 109 -4.86 -11.03 1.54
C TYR A 109 -4.45 -10.98 0.07
N GLY A 110 -4.10 -9.79 -0.37
CA GLY A 110 -3.49 -9.56 -1.68
C GLY A 110 -3.04 -8.12 -1.83
N TYR A 111 -2.13 -7.89 -2.77
CA TYR A 111 -1.72 -6.54 -3.12
C TYR A 111 -1.55 -6.42 -4.63
N ALA A 112 -1.67 -5.21 -5.15
CA ALA A 112 -1.34 -4.88 -6.53
C ALA A 112 -0.32 -3.73 -6.56
N VAL A 113 0.42 -3.62 -7.67
CA VAL A 113 1.42 -2.56 -7.87
C VAL A 113 0.90 -1.59 -8.93
N LEU A 114 0.89 -0.31 -8.62
CA LEU A 114 0.54 0.77 -9.55
C LEU A 114 1.79 1.27 -10.27
N ALA A 115 2.86 1.56 -9.52
CA ALA A 115 4.18 1.87 -10.06
C ALA A 115 5.25 1.02 -9.36
N GLY A 116 6.17 0.40 -10.10
CA GLY A 116 7.17 -0.49 -9.49
C GLY A 116 8.30 -0.90 -10.42
N PRO A 117 9.34 -1.57 -9.89
CA PRO A 117 10.49 -1.99 -10.68
C PRO A 117 10.10 -3.11 -11.65
N GLY A 118 10.80 -3.19 -12.78
CA GLY A 118 10.47 -4.13 -13.87
C GLY A 118 10.63 -5.62 -13.53
N ASP A 119 11.42 -5.94 -12.50
CA ASP A 119 11.64 -7.29 -11.99
C ASP A 119 10.74 -7.65 -10.77
N GLY A 120 9.87 -6.72 -10.37
CA GLY A 120 8.91 -6.90 -9.29
C GLY A 120 7.60 -7.56 -9.74
N ALA A 121 6.57 -7.44 -8.89
CA ALA A 121 5.21 -7.81 -9.28
C ALA A 121 4.69 -6.89 -10.41
N PRO A 122 3.74 -7.37 -11.25
CA PRO A 122 3.25 -6.58 -12.38
C PRO A 122 2.72 -5.21 -11.97
N ALA A 123 3.24 -4.15 -12.60
CA ALA A 123 2.88 -2.76 -12.34
C ALA A 123 2.33 -2.07 -13.59
N LEU A 124 1.44 -1.10 -13.41
CA LEU A 124 0.91 -0.27 -14.51
C LEU A 124 1.94 0.71 -15.05
N VAL A 125 2.86 1.16 -14.20
CA VAL A 125 3.91 2.14 -14.51
C VAL A 125 5.26 1.58 -14.05
N HIS A 126 6.26 1.64 -14.92
CA HIS A 126 7.62 1.25 -14.53
C HIS A 126 8.29 2.35 -13.70
N ASN A 127 8.80 2.00 -12.52
CA ASN A 127 9.58 2.89 -11.67
C ASN A 127 10.63 2.08 -10.88
N PRO A 128 11.93 2.27 -11.14
CA PRO A 128 12.98 1.48 -10.47
C PRO A 128 13.25 1.90 -9.01
N ASP A 129 12.78 3.07 -8.57
CA ASP A 129 13.15 3.66 -7.27
C ASP A 129 12.01 3.68 -6.25
N LEU A 130 10.83 3.23 -6.65
CA LEU A 130 9.61 3.25 -5.85
C LEU A 130 8.72 2.05 -6.23
N ALA A 131 8.27 1.28 -5.24
CA ALA A 131 7.13 0.40 -5.40
C ALA A 131 5.92 1.00 -4.69
N PHE A 132 4.93 1.46 -5.46
CA PHE A 132 3.71 2.10 -5.01
C PHE A 132 2.52 1.26 -5.45
N GLY A 133 1.66 0.89 -4.51
CA GLY A 133 0.57 -0.03 -4.77
C GLY A 133 -0.56 0.07 -3.76
N VAL A 134 -1.48 -0.89 -3.82
CA VAL A 134 -2.59 -1.04 -2.89
C VAL A 134 -2.54 -2.43 -2.24
N LEU A 135 -2.63 -2.46 -0.91
CA LEU A 135 -2.83 -3.64 -0.10
C LEU A 135 -4.34 -3.82 0.17
N LEU A 136 -4.81 -5.06 0.10
CA LEU A 136 -6.13 -5.46 0.56
C LEU A 136 -6.05 -6.48 1.69
N LEU A 137 -6.85 -6.26 2.73
CA LEU A 137 -7.18 -7.25 3.73
C LEU A 137 -8.70 -7.43 3.81
N GLY A 138 -9.17 -8.68 3.88
CA GLY A 138 -10.56 -8.98 4.18
C GLY A 138 -10.94 -8.56 5.60
N PRO A 139 -12.23 -8.62 5.97
CA PRO A 139 -12.65 -8.40 7.34
C PRO A 139 -12.05 -9.48 8.27
N ARG A 140 -11.93 -9.15 9.57
CA ARG A 140 -11.47 -10.02 10.66
C ARG A 140 -10.15 -10.73 10.36
N THR A 141 -9.24 -10.02 9.71
CA THR A 141 -7.97 -10.55 9.23
C THR A 141 -6.83 -9.89 10.00
N GLU A 142 -6.00 -10.73 10.61
CA GLU A 142 -4.73 -10.31 11.15
C GLU A 142 -3.63 -10.52 10.12
N TYR A 143 -2.95 -9.44 9.76
CA TYR A 143 -1.68 -9.47 9.06
C TYR A 143 -0.58 -9.39 10.13
N PRO A 144 -0.02 -10.55 10.54
CA PRO A 144 0.82 -10.63 11.72
C PRO A 144 2.11 -9.83 11.56
N ALA A 145 2.81 -9.69 12.69
CA ALA A 145 4.11 -9.03 12.76
C ALA A 145 5.04 -9.50 11.62
N HIS A 146 5.50 -8.54 10.83
CA HIS A 146 6.39 -8.77 9.68
C HIS A 146 7.37 -7.62 9.53
N ARG A 147 8.40 -7.83 8.70
CA ARG A 147 9.43 -6.83 8.39
C ARG A 147 9.99 -7.02 6.99
N HIS A 148 10.53 -5.94 6.44
CA HIS A 148 11.28 -5.90 5.18
C HIS A 148 12.32 -4.77 5.22
N PRO A 149 13.36 -4.84 4.37
CA PRO A 149 14.41 -3.81 4.33
C PRO A 149 13.97 -2.49 3.70
N ALA A 150 12.91 -2.45 2.88
CA ALA A 150 12.37 -1.20 2.37
C ALA A 150 11.87 -0.31 3.53
N ALA A 151 12.11 1.00 3.42
CA ALA A 151 11.30 1.98 4.13
C ALA A 151 9.89 1.98 3.53
N GLU A 152 8.86 2.21 4.33
CA GLU A 152 7.48 2.15 3.88
C GLU A 152 6.60 3.26 4.45
N LEU A 153 5.72 3.78 3.60
CA LEU A 153 4.55 4.55 4.00
C LEU A 153 3.29 3.74 3.73
N TYR A 154 2.37 3.73 4.70
CA TYR A 154 0.98 3.37 4.46
C TYR A 154 0.07 4.60 4.52
N ILE A 155 -0.95 4.59 3.65
CA ILE A 155 -2.10 5.52 3.71
C ILE A 155 -3.37 4.66 3.69
N PRO A 156 -4.00 4.40 4.85
CA PRO A 156 -5.26 3.67 4.92
C PRO A 156 -6.38 4.44 4.21
N LEU A 157 -7.28 3.72 3.52
CA LEU A 157 -8.49 4.29 2.90
C LEU A 157 -9.76 3.92 3.67
N CYS A 158 -9.62 3.09 4.69
CA CYS A 158 -10.62 2.84 5.71
C CYS A 158 -9.92 2.72 7.08
N ARG A 159 -10.71 2.70 8.16
CA ARG A 159 -10.18 2.51 9.51
C ARG A 159 -9.67 1.07 9.69
N ALA A 160 -8.44 0.93 10.15
CA ALA A 160 -7.86 -0.34 10.59
C ALA A 160 -6.91 -0.13 11.76
N GLU A 161 -6.53 -1.21 12.43
CA GLU A 161 -5.59 -1.16 13.54
C GLU A 161 -4.18 -1.50 13.08
N TRP A 162 -3.21 -0.74 13.56
CA TRP A 162 -1.81 -0.85 13.17
C TRP A 162 -0.93 -0.87 14.41
N ALA A 163 0.11 -1.70 14.38
CA ALA A 163 1.09 -1.76 15.44
C ALA A 163 2.51 -1.68 14.86
N LYS A 164 3.40 -1.05 15.62
CA LYS A 164 4.85 -1.12 15.43
C LYS A 164 5.43 -1.75 16.69
N ALA A 165 6.32 -2.72 16.54
CA ALA A 165 7.02 -3.26 17.70
C ALA A 165 7.96 -2.20 18.26
N SER A 166 7.85 -1.93 19.56
CA SER A 166 8.70 -0.98 20.30
C SER A 166 10.01 -1.61 20.81
N GLY A 167 10.41 -2.76 20.25
CA GLY A 167 11.54 -3.57 20.70
C GLY A 167 11.23 -5.08 20.64
N PRO A 168 12.24 -5.95 20.82
CA PRO A 168 12.11 -7.40 20.61
C PRO A 168 11.24 -8.14 21.64
N LEU A 169 10.85 -7.49 22.74
CA LEU A 169 10.06 -8.10 23.82
C LEU A 169 8.76 -7.33 24.13
N ALA A 170 8.45 -6.29 23.35
CA ALA A 170 7.25 -5.49 23.56
C ALA A 170 6.09 -6.11 22.79
N GLU A 171 4.99 -6.42 23.49
CA GLU A 171 3.72 -6.74 22.84
C GLU A 171 3.30 -5.58 21.92
N PRO A 172 2.92 -5.85 20.66
CA PRO A 172 2.54 -4.80 19.72
C PRO A 172 1.27 -4.10 20.21
N GLU A 173 1.38 -2.82 20.54
CA GLU A 173 0.22 -1.98 20.84
C GLU A 173 -0.48 -1.59 19.52
N PHE A 174 -1.67 -2.15 19.30
CA PHE A 174 -2.49 -1.83 18.14
C PHE A 174 -3.23 -0.50 18.36
N VAL A 175 -2.98 0.45 17.46
CA VAL A 175 -3.63 1.75 17.43
C VAL A 175 -4.53 1.86 16.20
N SER A 176 -5.77 2.30 16.40
CA SER A 176 -6.68 2.57 15.29
C SER A 176 -6.21 3.78 14.49
N ARG A 177 -6.16 3.64 13.16
CA ARG A 177 -5.73 4.70 12.23
C ARG A 177 -6.88 5.07 11.30
N GLU A 178 -7.09 6.36 11.16
CA GLU A 178 -8.14 6.93 10.31
C GLU A 178 -7.74 6.92 8.83
N PRO A 179 -8.72 6.90 7.91
CA PRO A 179 -8.46 7.08 6.49
C PRO A 179 -7.67 8.36 6.20
N GLY A 180 -6.71 8.28 5.27
CA GLY A 180 -5.91 9.44 4.84
C GLY A 180 -4.76 9.83 5.77
N CYS A 181 -4.61 9.22 6.95
CA CYS A 181 -3.40 9.44 7.75
C CYS A 181 -2.19 8.74 7.13
N VAL A 182 -0.98 9.23 7.41
CA VAL A 182 0.26 8.61 6.97
C VAL A 182 0.90 7.82 8.11
N ILE A 183 1.26 6.57 7.84
CA ILE A 183 1.95 5.69 8.77
C ILE A 183 3.34 5.40 8.22
N HIS A 184 4.38 5.85 8.90
CA HIS A 184 5.77 5.60 8.52
C HIS A 184 6.34 4.38 9.24
N HIS A 185 6.90 3.46 8.46
CA HIS A 185 7.67 2.31 8.86
C HIS A 185 9.13 2.45 8.37
N PRO A 186 10.10 2.75 9.26
CA PRO A 186 11.50 2.72 8.91
C PRO A 186 11.97 1.34 8.43
N PRO A 187 13.09 1.24 7.69
CA PRO A 187 13.67 -0.03 7.28
C PRO A 187 13.75 -1.06 8.40
N ASN A 188 13.28 -2.28 8.12
CA ASN A 188 13.26 -3.44 9.04
C ASN A 188 12.46 -3.28 10.34
N VAL A 189 11.69 -2.20 10.52
CA VAL A 189 10.80 -2.11 11.68
C VAL A 189 9.77 -3.22 11.60
N VAL A 190 9.57 -3.95 12.70
CA VAL A 190 8.50 -4.93 12.79
C VAL A 190 7.18 -4.20 12.95
N HIS A 191 6.21 -4.54 12.11
CA HIS A 191 4.88 -3.94 12.13
C HIS A 191 3.81 -4.98 11.81
N ALA A 192 2.59 -4.70 12.23
CA ALA A 192 1.43 -5.56 12.06
C ALA A 192 0.18 -4.72 11.75
N THR A 193 -0.78 -5.35 11.09
CA THR A 193 -2.05 -4.71 10.71
C THR A 193 -3.19 -5.67 11.03
N ARG A 194 -4.31 -5.13 11.51
CA ARG A 194 -5.50 -5.93 11.81
C ARG A 194 -6.75 -5.22 11.36
N THR A 195 -7.61 -5.95 10.67
CA THR A 195 -8.98 -5.53 10.35
C THR A 195 -9.96 -6.06 11.39
N ARG A 196 -11.07 -5.34 11.58
CA ARG A 196 -12.21 -5.75 12.41
C ARG A 196 -13.35 -6.18 11.50
N GLU A 197 -14.56 -5.66 11.72
CA GLU A 197 -15.72 -6.04 10.91
C GLU A 197 -15.63 -5.57 9.45
N THR A 198 -14.86 -4.52 9.17
CA THR A 198 -14.70 -3.95 7.82
C THR A 198 -13.38 -4.39 7.19
N PRO A 199 -13.34 -4.61 5.86
CA PRO A 199 -12.10 -4.87 5.12
C PRO A 199 -11.20 -3.63 5.08
N LEU A 200 -9.93 -3.81 4.67
CA LEU A 200 -8.95 -2.75 4.47
C LEU A 200 -8.49 -2.63 3.03
N ALA A 201 -8.48 -1.40 2.54
CA ALA A 201 -7.64 -0.96 1.44
C ALA A 201 -6.66 0.07 1.98
N ALA A 202 -5.36 -0.11 1.72
CA ALA A 202 -4.34 0.87 2.09
C ALA A 202 -3.36 1.01 0.93
N LEU A 203 -3.01 2.25 0.59
CA LEU A 203 -1.86 2.47 -0.28
C LEU A 203 -0.58 2.14 0.49
N TYR A 204 0.37 1.49 -0.18
CA TYR A 204 1.73 1.35 0.32
C TYR A 204 2.71 1.99 -0.65
N LEU A 205 3.76 2.60 -0.11
CA LEU A 205 4.89 3.12 -0.87
C LEU A 205 6.16 2.56 -0.25
N TRP A 206 6.95 1.82 -1.01
CA TRP A 206 8.26 1.31 -0.62
C TRP A 206 9.38 2.06 -1.31
N ALA A 207 10.44 2.35 -0.56
CA ALA A 207 11.69 2.93 -1.06
C ALA A 207 12.90 2.21 -0.45
N GLY A 208 14.00 2.16 -1.20
CA GLY A 208 15.22 1.45 -0.81
C GLY A 208 15.30 0.07 -1.47
N ASP A 209 15.42 -0.99 -0.68
CA ASP A 209 15.44 -2.37 -1.21
C ASP A 209 14.03 -2.82 -1.60
N LEU A 210 13.74 -2.80 -2.91
CA LEU A 210 12.46 -3.22 -3.48
C LEU A 210 12.43 -4.69 -3.92
N GLY A 211 13.58 -5.39 -3.88
CA GLY A 211 13.71 -6.77 -4.33
C GLY A 211 13.40 -7.79 -3.23
N THR A 212 13.55 -7.39 -1.97
CA THR A 212 13.32 -8.28 -0.82
C THR A 212 11.86 -8.26 -0.38
N TYR A 213 11.16 -9.37 -0.55
CA TYR A 213 9.81 -9.55 -0.02
C TYR A 213 9.75 -9.52 1.51
N ALA A 214 8.64 -9.00 2.05
CA ALA A 214 8.37 -9.07 3.48
C ALA A 214 8.38 -10.50 4.01
N ARG A 215 8.85 -10.67 5.23
CA ARG A 215 8.83 -11.93 5.97
C ARG A 215 8.17 -11.73 7.32
N LEU A 216 7.51 -12.77 7.81
CA LEU A 216 7.00 -12.79 9.17
C LEU A 216 8.14 -12.58 10.16
N ALA A 217 7.86 -11.87 11.24
CA ALA A 217 8.77 -11.74 12.35
C ALA A 217 8.75 -13.03 13.17
N ASP A 218 9.95 -13.50 13.51
CA ASP A 218 10.19 -14.62 14.43
C ASP A 218 9.89 -14.22 15.88
#